data_AF-A0A3R7W7E1-F1
#
_entry.id   AF-A0A3R7W7E1-F1
#
_cell.length_a   1.000
_cell.length_b   1.000
_cell.length_c   1.000
_cell.angle_alpha   90.00
_cell.angle_beta   90.00
_cell.angle_gamma   90.00
#
_symmetry.space_group_name_H-M   'P 1'
#
loop_
_entity.id
_entity.type
_entity.pdbx_description
1 polymer ?
#
loop_
_entity_poly.entity_id
_entity_poly.type
_entity_poly.pdbx_seq_one_letter_code
_entity_poly.pdbx_strand_id
1 'polypeptide(L)'
;MKKGLPRWPMLQQVERRAVRTQQMIERLDVDSLQLVRLERGKIYCRVHEICLQCRVADVRKEWLQSKDNRTERPHFCPNLEQFLSCSSSKRTKKDETT
;
A
#
# COMPACT_ATOMS: atom_id res chain seq x y z
N MET A 1 -2.04 21.56 30.36
CA MET A 1 -3.03 20.53 29.98
C MET A 1 -3.21 20.56 28.47
N LYS A 2 -2.73 19.55 27.74
CA LYS A 2 -2.96 19.46 26.28
C LYS A 2 -4.44 19.11 26.07
N LYS A 3 -5.24 20.03 25.54
CA LYS A 3 -6.63 19.76 25.16
C LYS A 3 -6.61 18.60 24.17
N GLY A 4 -7.18 17.45 24.56
CA GLY A 4 -7.34 16.32 23.65
C GLY A 4 -8.22 16.78 22.50
N LEU A 5 -7.68 16.79 21.28
CA LEU A 5 -8.48 17.00 20.08
C LEU A 5 -9.67 16.02 20.14
N PRO A 6 -10.90 16.47 19.82
CA PRO A 6 -12.07 15.61 19.83
C PRO A 6 -11.78 14.31 19.06
N ARG A 7 -12.17 13.18 19.61
CA ARG A 7 -12.03 11.87 18.94
C ARG A 7 -13.14 11.76 17.91
N TRP A 8 -12.90 12.24 16.69
CA TRP A 8 -13.80 12.03 15.56
C TRP A 8 -13.56 10.61 15.04
N PRO A 9 -14.47 9.64 15.28
CA PRO A 9 -14.19 8.24 14.95
C PRO A 9 -13.94 8.04 13.45
N MET A 10 -14.61 8.84 12.61
CA MET A 10 -14.43 8.83 11.16
C MET A 10 -13.04 9.31 10.74
N LEU A 11 -12.50 10.36 11.36
CA LEU A 11 -11.14 10.86 11.08
C LEU A 11 -10.11 9.79 11.42
N GLN A 12 -10.22 9.17 12.60
CA GLN A 12 -9.31 8.09 13.02
C GLN A 12 -9.38 6.89 12.08
N GLN A 13 -10.56 6.57 11.55
CA GLN A 13 -10.72 5.48 10.60
C GLN A 13 -10.01 5.78 9.27
N VAL A 14 -10.14 7.01 8.77
CA VAL A 14 -9.44 7.47 7.55
C VAL A 14 -7.92 7.42 7.76
N GLU A 15 -7.41 7.98 8.87
CA GLU A 15 -5.99 7.97 9.20
C GLU A 15 -5.43 6.54 9.29
N ARG A 16 -6.12 5.64 10.01
CA ARG A 16 -5.69 4.23 10.11
C ARG A 16 -5.66 3.54 8.74
N ARG A 17 -6.60 3.84 7.85
CA ARG A 17 -6.63 3.28 6.50
C ARG A 17 -5.50 3.84 5.63
N ALA A 18 -5.20 5.14 5.73
CA ALA A 18 -4.07 5.75 5.04
C ALA A 18 -2.74 5.14 5.49
N VAL A 19 -2.52 5.03 6.81
CA VAL A 19 -1.31 4.40 7.38
C VAL A 19 -1.14 2.96 6.90
N ARG A 20 -2.20 2.16 6.92
CA ARG A 20 -2.13 0.77 6.41
C ARG A 20 -1.84 0.68 4.92
N THR A 21 -2.23 1.69 4.13
CA THR A 21 -1.89 1.75 2.71
C THR A 21 -0.39 1.92 2.50
N GLN A 22 0.22 2.82 3.29
CA GLN A 22 1.66 3.00 3.29
C GLN A 22 2.40 1.73 3.72
N GLN A 23 1.90 1.04 4.75
CA GLN A 23 2.46 -0.24 5.20
C GLN A 23 2.37 -1.34 4.12
N MET A 24 1.31 -1.36 3.31
CA MET A 24 1.21 -2.28 2.17
C MET A 24 2.28 -1.99 1.10
N ILE A 25 2.48 -0.71 0.77
CA ILE A 25 3.50 -0.24 -0.17
C ILE A 25 4.89 -0.70 0.29
N GLU A 26 5.19 -0.52 1.58
CA GLU A 26 6.47 -0.94 2.17
C GLU A 26 6.63 -2.45 2.22
N ARG A 27 5.61 -3.19 2.66
CA ARG A 27 5.67 -4.66 2.79
C ARG A 27 5.81 -5.36 1.44
N LEU A 28 5.21 -4.80 0.38
CA LEU A 28 5.29 -5.31 -0.99
C LEU A 28 6.49 -4.75 -1.79
N ASP A 29 7.36 -3.96 -1.17
CA ASP A 29 8.54 -3.36 -1.81
C ASP A 29 8.20 -2.56 -3.09
N VAL A 30 7.09 -1.81 -3.02
CA VAL A 30 6.62 -0.97 -4.13
C VAL A 30 7.48 0.28 -4.21
N ASP A 31 8.00 0.58 -5.40
CA ASP A 31 8.61 1.87 -5.71
C ASP A 31 7.51 2.95 -5.71
N SER A 32 7.42 3.67 -4.59
CA SER A 32 6.42 4.72 -4.38
C SER A 32 6.59 5.88 -5.37
N LEU A 33 7.82 6.17 -5.81
CA LEU A 33 8.08 7.21 -6.80
C LEU A 33 7.60 6.76 -8.18
N GLN A 34 7.81 5.50 -8.55
CA GLN A 34 7.26 4.93 -9.77
C GLN A 34 5.72 4.97 -9.75
N LEU A 35 5.10 4.59 -8.63
CA LEU A 35 3.64 4.60 -8.47
C LEU A 35 3.05 6.00 -8.63
N VAL A 36 3.69 7.03 -8.06
CA VAL A 36 3.28 8.44 -8.21
C VAL A 36 3.46 8.93 -9.66
N ARG A 37 4.47 8.45 -10.37
CA ARG A 37 4.72 8.86 -11.77
C ARG A 37 3.74 8.23 -12.77
N LEU A 38 3.13 7.09 -12.44
CA LEU A 38 2.15 6.45 -13.31
C LEU A 38 0.96 7.37 -13.60
N GLU A 39 0.67 7.53 -14.89
CA GLU A 39 -0.42 8.36 -15.40
C GLU A 39 -0.50 9.75 -14.74
N ARG A 40 0.66 10.36 -14.46
CA ARG A 40 0.76 11.67 -13.78
C ARG A 40 0.06 11.68 -12.40
N GLY A 41 0.17 10.59 -11.64
CA GLY A 41 -0.36 10.47 -10.28
C GLY A 41 -1.78 9.93 -10.18
N LYS A 42 -2.49 9.72 -11.30
CA LYS A 42 -3.86 9.19 -11.28
C LYS A 42 -3.93 7.81 -10.62
N ILE A 43 -2.97 6.93 -10.91
CA ILE A 43 -2.92 5.59 -10.32
C ILE A 43 -2.69 5.66 -8.82
N TYR A 44 -1.78 6.52 -8.37
CA TYR A 44 -1.53 6.76 -6.95
C TYR A 44 -2.81 7.21 -6.22
N CYS A 45 -3.51 8.22 -6.74
CA CYS A 45 -4.77 8.68 -6.17
C CYS A 45 -5.82 7.57 -6.11
N ARG A 46 -5.98 6.81 -7.20
CA ARG A 46 -6.94 5.70 -7.29
C ARG A 46 -6.64 4.59 -6.29
N VAL A 47 -5.38 4.20 -6.15
CA VAL A 47 -4.94 3.20 -5.16
C VAL A 47 -5.31 3.65 -3.74
N HIS A 48 -5.03 4.91 -3.40
CA HIS A 48 -5.36 5.47 -2.10
C HIS A 48 -6.87 5.54 -1.86
N GLU A 49 -7.66 5.96 -2.85
CA GLU A 49 -9.12 5.99 -2.76
C GLU A 49 -9.71 4.60 -2.51
N ILE A 50 -9.30 3.60 -3.31
CA ILE A 50 -9.71 2.20 -3.13
C ILE A 50 -9.34 1.70 -1.73
N CYS A 51 -8.14 2.03 -1.27
CA CYS A 51 -7.68 1.63 0.05
C CYS A 51 -8.47 2.28 1.18
N LEU A 52 -8.84 3.55 1.04
CA LEU A 52 -9.66 4.30 2.00
C LEU A 52 -11.10 3.79 2.04
N GLN A 53 -11.62 3.22 0.95
CA GLN A 53 -12.98 2.68 0.86
C GLN A 53 -13.07 1.15 1.02
N CYS A 54 -11.94 0.47 1.22
CA CYS A 54 -11.88 -0.98 1.20
C CYS A 54 -12.75 -1.63 2.30
N ARG A 55 -13.57 -2.59 1.87
CA ARG A 55 -14.49 -3.34 2.73
C ARG A 55 -13.82 -4.48 3.51
N VAL A 56 -12.68 -4.96 3.03
CA VAL A 56 -11.88 -6.03 3.68
C VAL A 56 -10.70 -5.46 4.48
N ALA A 57 -10.92 -4.32 5.15
CA ALA A 57 -9.87 -3.61 5.89
C ALA A 57 -9.31 -4.40 7.08
N ASP A 58 -10.09 -5.32 7.65
CA ASP A 58 -9.67 -6.17 8.76
C ASP A 58 -8.76 -7.30 8.26
N VAL A 59 -9.10 -7.95 7.14
CA VAL A 59 -8.23 -8.95 6.47
C VAL A 59 -6.87 -8.32 6.10
N ARG A 60 -6.88 -7.07 5.61
CA ARG A 60 -5.64 -6.32 5.35
C ARG A 60 -4.81 -6.12 6.62
N LYS A 61 -5.47 -5.78 7.73
CA LYS A 61 -4.79 -5.57 9.01
C LYS A 61 -4.16 -6.88 9.49
N GLU A 62 -4.88 -7.99 9.42
CA GLU A 62 -4.38 -9.31 9.79
C GLU A 62 -3.17 -9.71 8.94
N TRP A 63 -3.26 -9.55 7.61
CA TRP A 63 -2.13 -9.80 6.72
C TRP A 63 -0.92 -8.90 7.03
N LEU A 64 -1.12 -7.62 7.33
CA LEU A 64 -0.04 -6.71 7.73
C LEU A 64 0.60 -7.11 9.06
N GLN A 65 -0.17 -7.71 9.97
CA GLN A 65 0.28 -8.17 11.29
C GLN A 65 0.85 -9.58 11.28
N SER A 66 0.63 -10.36 10.23
CA SER A 66 1.17 -11.72 10.12
C SER A 66 2.70 -11.66 10.11
N LYS A 67 3.30 -12.56 10.89
CA LYS A 67 4.76 -12.75 10.95
C LYS A 67 5.31 -13.47 9.71
N ASP A 68 4.43 -13.99 8.87
CA ASP A 68 4.82 -14.70 7.66
C ASP A 68 5.63 -13.81 6.73
N ASN A 69 6.59 -14.47 6.11
CA ASN A 69 7.60 -13.97 5.24
C ASN A 69 6.92 -13.10 4.16
N ARG A 70 7.56 -12.00 3.75
CA ARG A 70 7.10 -11.05 2.70
C ARG A 70 6.72 -11.69 1.36
N THR A 71 6.87 -13.00 1.21
CA THR A 71 6.61 -13.79 0.01
C THR A 71 5.13 -14.03 -0.25
N GLU A 72 4.26 -14.10 0.76
CA GLU A 72 2.83 -14.36 0.52
C GLU A 72 2.10 -13.09 0.06
N ARG A 73 1.56 -13.15 -1.17
CA ARG A 73 0.87 -12.03 -1.80
C ARG A 73 -0.58 -11.95 -1.31
N PRO A 74 -1.09 -10.74 -1.02
CA PRO A 74 -2.46 -10.57 -0.52
C PRO A 74 -3.46 -10.65 -1.68
N HIS A 75 -3.86 -11.86 -2.09
CA HIS A 75 -4.82 -12.07 -3.19
C HIS A 75 -6.19 -11.42 -2.96
N PHE A 76 -6.55 -11.11 -1.72
CA PHE A 76 -7.74 -10.32 -1.38
C PHE A 76 -7.65 -8.84 -1.77
N CYS A 77 -6.44 -8.32 -2.07
CA CYS A 77 -6.19 -6.90 -2.26
C CYS A 77 -6.52 -6.47 -3.70
N PRO A 78 -7.48 -5.55 -3.91
CA PRO A 78 -7.82 -5.07 -5.26
C PRO A 78 -6.70 -4.23 -5.90
N ASN A 79 -5.76 -3.71 -5.11
CA ASN A 79 -4.62 -2.93 -5.59
C ASN A 79 -3.37 -3.79 -5.85
N LEU A 80 -3.44 -5.11 -5.65
CA LEU A 80 -2.27 -5.98 -5.72
C LEU A 80 -1.54 -5.86 -7.06
N GLU A 81 -2.25 -5.90 -8.17
CA GLU A 81 -1.64 -5.80 -9.50
C GLU A 81 -0.92 -4.46 -9.71
N GLN A 82 -1.52 -3.36 -9.24
CA GLN A 82 -0.90 -2.04 -9.32
C GLN A 82 0.38 -1.97 -8.50
N PHE A 83 0.36 -2.49 -7.27
CA PHE A 83 1.55 -2.58 -6.43
C PHE A 83 2.66 -3.43 -7.09
N LEU A 84 2.32 -4.59 -7.65
CA LEU A 84 3.29 -5.46 -8.31
C LEU A 84 3.83 -4.86 -9.62
N SER A 85 3.03 -4.06 -10.33
CA SER A 85 3.49 -3.36 -11.54
C SER A 85 4.59 -2.34 -11.22
N CYS A 86 4.60 -1.82 -10.00
CA CYS A 86 5.57 -0.85 -9.48
C CYS A 86 6.57 -1.46 -8.48
N SER A 87 6.74 -2.78 -8.41
CA SER A 87 7.68 -3.37 -7.45
C SER A 87 9.14 -3.04 -7.80
N SER A 88 9.95 -2.67 -6.80
CA SER A 88 11.37 -2.34 -6.94
C SER A 88 12.25 -3.52 -7.41
N SER A 89 11.71 -4.74 -7.37
CA SER A 89 12.38 -5.99 -7.77
C SER A 89 12.66 -6.12 -9.28
N LYS A 90 12.28 -5.13 -10.10
CA LYS A 90 12.62 -5.06 -11.54
C LYS A 90 13.87 -4.23 -11.83
N ARG A 91 14.95 -4.41 -11.06
CA ARG A 91 16.31 -3.97 -11.47
C ARG A 91 17.05 -5.13 -12.16
N THR A 92 16.90 -5.18 -13.49
CA THR A 92 17.85 -5.64 -14.52
C THR A 92 18.57 -6.99 -14.35
N LYS A 93 18.11 -8.03 -15.10
CA LYS A 93 19.02 -8.90 -15.87
C LYS A 93 19.32 -8.21 -17.20
N LYS A 94 20.43 -7.48 -17.23
CA LYS A 94 21.19 -6.89 -18.36
C LYS A 94 22.43 -6.33 -17.66
N ASP A 95 23.66 -6.81 -17.82
CA ASP A 95 24.37 -7.29 -18.99
C ASP A 95 25.37 -8.38 -18.57
N GLU A 96 25.44 -9.50 -19.31
CA GLU A 96 26.67 -10.30 -19.41
C GLU A 96 26.73 -10.82 -20.85
N THR A 97 27.34 -9.98 -21.69
CA THR A 97 27.82 -10.33 -23.02
C THR A 97 29.13 -9.58 -23.17
N THR A 98 30.25 -10.26 -22.93
CA THR A 98 31.48 -10.28 -23.72
C THR A 98 32.45 -11.23 -23.04
#